data_AF-A0A2V2EBU1-F1
#
_entry.id   AF-A0A2V2EBU1-F1
#
_cell.length_a   1.000
_cell.length_b   1.000
_cell.length_c   1.000
_cell.angle_alpha   90.00
_cell.angle_beta   90.00
_cell.angle_gamma   90.00
#
_symmetry.space_group_name_H-M   'P 1'
#
loop_
_entity.id
_entity.type
_entity.pdbx_description
1 polymer ?
#
loop_
_entity_poly.entity_id
_entity_poly.type
_entity_poly.pdbx_seq_one_letter_code
_entity_poly.pdbx_strand_id
1 'polypeptide(L)'
;MIEIPQWLRDTDPALLPEQHRKIAELIGYDKMLNLVSTYSGDYLYIPKLDAIIRAVRNKSLIEDHRKGTAPLELAHKYDLSVVQVYEIIKRAQADRNDEQITFFEGK
;
A
#
# COMPACT_ATOMS: atom_id res chain seq x y z
N MET A 1 -0.05 20.03 6.55
CA MET A 1 -0.48 19.35 7.78
C MET A 1 -1.11 20.39 8.69
N ILE A 2 -2.36 20.18 9.10
CA ILE A 2 -3.07 21.11 9.98
C ILE A 2 -2.61 20.87 11.43
N GLU A 3 -2.39 21.94 12.19
CA GLU A 3 -2.05 21.82 13.62
C GLU A 3 -3.28 21.37 14.40
N ILE A 4 -3.12 20.33 15.23
CA ILE A 4 -4.20 19.78 16.06
C ILE A 4 -4.18 20.51 17.41
N PRO A 5 -5.23 21.25 17.77
CA PRO A 5 -5.28 21.95 19.06
C PRO A 5 -5.20 20.99 20.25
N GLN A 6 -4.50 21.39 21.32
CA GLN A 6 -4.32 20.54 22.51
C GLN A 6 -5.65 20.15 23.16
N TRP A 7 -6.61 21.08 23.25
CA TRP A 7 -7.93 20.80 23.83
C TRP A 7 -8.65 19.65 23.11
N LEU A 8 -8.43 19.48 21.80
CA LEU A 8 -9.04 18.39 21.04
C LEU A 8 -8.39 17.04 21.40
N ARG A 9 -7.08 17.01 21.66
CA ARG A 9 -6.38 15.79 22.12
C ARG A 9 -6.84 15.34 23.50
N ASP A 10 -7.17 16.29 24.36
CA ASP A 10 -7.60 16.03 25.74
C ASP A 10 -9.10 15.68 25.83
N THR A 11 -9.84 15.81 24.72
CA THR A 11 -11.29 15.55 24.65
C THR A 11 -11.61 14.05 24.58
N ASP A 12 -12.77 13.65 25.11
CA ASP A 12 -13.29 12.29 25.00
C ASP A 12 -13.55 11.89 23.53
N PRO A 13 -12.91 10.83 23.01
CA PRO A 13 -13.16 10.30 21.67
C PRO A 13 -14.63 9.95 21.39
N ALA A 14 -15.46 9.72 22.41
CA ALA A 14 -16.89 9.45 22.28
C ALA A 14 -17.66 10.60 21.61
N LEU A 15 -17.13 11.82 21.64
CA LEU A 15 -17.73 12.99 20.99
C LEU A 15 -17.56 12.99 19.46
N LEU A 16 -16.71 12.13 18.91
CA LEU A 16 -16.53 12.00 17.46
C LEU A 16 -17.79 11.40 16.80
N PRO A 17 -18.05 11.69 15.51
CA PRO A 17 -19.05 10.97 14.74
C PRO A 17 -18.73 9.47 14.66
N GLU A 18 -19.75 8.61 14.57
CA GLU A 18 -19.62 7.15 14.72
C GLU A 18 -18.54 6.53 13.82
N GLN A 19 -18.46 6.93 12.56
CA GLN A 19 -17.48 6.40 11.60
C GLN A 19 -16.04 6.70 12.05
N HIS A 20 -15.80 7.88 12.62
CA HIS A 20 -14.50 8.29 13.12
C HIS A 20 -14.18 7.65 14.47
N ARG A 21 -15.19 7.36 15.30
CA ARG A 21 -15.01 6.59 16.54
C ARG A 21 -14.50 5.19 16.26
N LYS A 22 -15.11 4.47 15.31
CA LYS A 22 -14.66 3.13 14.91
C LYS A 22 -13.20 3.13 14.46
N ILE A 23 -12.77 4.16 13.73
CA ILE A 23 -11.38 4.32 13.33
C ILE A 23 -10.50 4.60 14.57
N ALA A 24 -10.91 5.53 15.43
CA ALA A 24 -10.17 5.86 16.65
C ALA A 24 -10.03 4.66 17.61
N GLU A 25 -11.04 3.80 17.72
CA GLU A 25 -10.98 2.53 18.47
C GLU A 25 -9.98 1.55 17.86
N LEU A 26 -9.89 1.51 16.52
CA LEU A 26 -8.99 0.61 15.81
C LEU A 26 -7.52 1.04 15.89
N ILE A 27 -7.23 2.33 15.70
CA ILE A 27 -5.84 2.83 15.57
C ILE A 27 -5.35 3.70 16.75
N GLY A 28 -6.26 4.10 17.63
CA GLY A 28 -6.05 5.07 18.70
C GLY A 28 -6.49 6.48 18.30
N TYR A 29 -7.02 7.24 19.26
CA TYR A 29 -7.54 8.59 19.03
C TYR A 29 -6.50 9.56 18.45
N ASP A 30 -5.31 9.59 19.04
CA ASP A 30 -4.22 10.47 18.58
C ASP A 30 -3.83 10.21 17.13
N LYS A 31 -3.73 8.92 16.73
CA LYS A 31 -3.40 8.53 15.36
C LYS A 31 -4.52 8.87 14.38
N MET A 32 -5.78 8.79 14.81
CA MET A 32 -6.91 9.21 13.98
C MET A 32 -6.88 10.72 13.74
N LEU A 33 -6.60 11.53 14.76
CA LEU A 33 -6.41 12.97 14.58
C LEU A 33 -5.27 13.27 13.61
N ASN A 34 -4.13 12.56 13.75
CA ASN A 34 -2.99 12.70 12.83
C ASN A 34 -3.34 12.27 11.39
N LEU A 35 -4.18 11.25 11.21
CA LEU A 35 -4.70 10.84 9.91
C LEU A 35 -5.49 11.98 9.26
N VAL A 36 -6.45 12.55 10.00
CA VAL A 36 -7.31 13.64 9.49
C VAL A 36 -6.50 14.91 9.22
N SER A 37 -5.54 15.27 10.08
CA SER A 37 -4.67 16.44 9.87
C SER A 37 -3.70 16.30 8.70
N THR A 38 -3.44 15.06 8.27
CA THR A 38 -2.56 14.75 7.14
C THR A 38 -3.31 14.81 5.82
N TYR A 39 -4.48 14.15 5.73
CA TYR A 39 -5.23 14.03 4.49
C TYR A 39 -6.29 15.15 4.28
N SER A 40 -6.74 15.81 5.35
CA SER A 40 -7.46 17.11 5.35
C SER A 40 -8.43 17.37 4.19
N GLY A 41 -9.40 16.46 3.98
CA GLY A 41 -10.47 16.60 2.98
C GLY A 41 -10.22 15.90 1.65
N ASP A 42 -9.06 15.27 1.48
CA ASP A 42 -8.78 14.40 0.34
C ASP A 42 -9.52 13.05 0.44
N TYR A 43 -9.83 12.45 -0.71
CA TYR A 43 -10.49 11.14 -0.77
C TYR A 43 -9.44 10.02 -0.64
N LEU A 44 -9.25 9.52 0.57
CA LEU A 44 -8.40 8.34 0.80
C LEU A 44 -9.17 7.07 0.42
N TYR A 45 -8.83 6.49 -0.72
CA TYR A 45 -9.31 5.15 -1.08
C TYR A 45 -8.66 4.10 -0.15
N ILE A 46 -9.49 3.33 0.55
CA ILE A 46 -9.06 2.16 1.31
C ILE A 46 -9.26 0.93 0.42
N PRO A 47 -8.20 0.36 -0.19
CA PRO A 47 -8.32 -0.83 -1.01
C PRO A 47 -8.69 -2.05 -0.17
N LYS A 48 -9.21 -3.08 -0.85
CA LYS A 48 -9.36 -4.38 -0.22
C LYS A 48 -7.99 -4.95 0.18
N LEU A 49 -7.96 -5.67 1.30
CA LEU A 49 -6.74 -6.24 1.85
C LEU A 49 -6.02 -7.17 0.84
N ASP A 50 -6.76 -7.94 0.05
CA ASP A 50 -6.21 -8.83 -0.96
C ASP A 50 -5.46 -8.08 -2.08
N ALA A 51 -5.91 -6.87 -2.42
CA ALA A 51 -5.22 -6.03 -3.39
C ALA A 51 -3.86 -5.55 -2.83
N ILE A 52 -3.82 -5.13 -1.56
CA ILE A 52 -2.56 -4.76 -0.87
C ILE A 52 -1.62 -5.96 -0.82
N ILE A 53 -2.10 -7.12 -0.36
CA ILE A 53 -1.30 -8.35 -0.26
C ILE A 53 -0.71 -8.70 -1.62
N ARG A 54 -1.52 -8.70 -2.68
CA ARG A 54 -1.06 -8.99 -4.05
C ARG A 54 0.01 -7.99 -4.51
N ALA A 55 -0.21 -6.69 -4.30
CA ALA A 55 0.74 -5.67 -4.72
C ALA A 55 2.08 -5.81 -4.00
N VAL A 56 2.06 -5.98 -2.67
CA VAL A 56 3.28 -6.14 -1.85
C VAL A 56 4.00 -7.45 -2.17
N ARG A 57 3.25 -8.56 -2.29
CA ARG A 57 3.79 -9.87 -2.67
C ARG A 57 4.49 -9.81 -4.01
N ASN A 58 3.84 -9.26 -5.03
CA ASN A 58 4.41 -9.19 -6.38
C ASN A 58 5.69 -8.33 -6.39
N LYS A 59 5.69 -7.17 -5.71
CA LYS A 59 6.91 -6.35 -5.57
C LYS A 59 8.05 -7.11 -4.89
N SER A 60 7.75 -7.82 -3.80
CA SER A 60 8.73 -8.59 -3.04
C SER A 60 9.29 -9.78 -3.85
N LEU A 61 8.41 -10.48 -4.58
CA LEU A 61 8.78 -11.58 -5.47
C LEU A 61 9.75 -11.12 -6.56
N ILE A 62 9.47 -9.99 -7.20
CA ILE A 62 10.35 -9.43 -8.23
C ILE A 62 11.71 -9.04 -7.65
N GLU A 63 11.74 -8.51 -6.43
CA GLU A 63 12.99 -8.16 -5.77
C GLU A 63 13.83 -9.39 -5.40
N ASP A 64 13.20 -10.45 -4.89
CA ASP A 64 13.88 -11.72 -4.63
C ASP A 64 14.38 -12.37 -5.93
N HIS A 65 13.58 -12.33 -7.00
CA HIS A 65 14.01 -12.79 -8.31
C HIS A 65 15.25 -12.02 -8.81
N ARG A 66 15.28 -10.69 -8.63
CA ARG A 66 16.46 -9.87 -8.99
C ARG A 66 17.70 -10.22 -8.18
N LYS A 67 17.53 -10.70 -6.95
CA LYS A 67 18.61 -11.22 -6.10
C LYS A 67 19.06 -12.64 -6.48
N GLY A 68 18.41 -13.26 -7.47
CA GLY A 68 18.79 -14.56 -8.02
C GLY A 68 18.00 -15.76 -7.48
N THR A 69 16.92 -15.54 -6.72
CA THR A 69 16.06 -16.65 -6.25
C THR A 69 15.33 -17.30 -7.42
N ALA A 70 15.37 -18.64 -7.49
CA ALA A 70 14.80 -19.38 -8.61
C ALA A 70 13.25 -19.34 -8.62
N PRO A 71 12.58 -19.36 -9.80
CA PRO A 71 11.12 -19.30 -9.89
C PRO A 71 10.37 -20.39 -9.10
N LEU A 72 10.93 -21.59 -8.97
CA LEU A 72 10.35 -22.66 -8.16
C LEU A 72 10.37 -22.34 -6.66
N GLU A 73 11.47 -21.77 -6.16
CA GLU A 73 11.59 -21.35 -4.76
C GLU A 73 10.65 -20.19 -4.45
N LEU A 74 10.49 -19.25 -5.40
CA LEU A 74 9.53 -18.15 -5.28
C LEU A 74 8.08 -18.65 -5.23
N ALA A 75 7.75 -19.67 -6.03
CA ALA A 75 6.43 -20.29 -6.03
C ALA A 75 6.09 -20.85 -4.64
N HIS A 76 7.02 -21.59 -4.03
CA HIS A 76 6.86 -22.09 -2.67
C HIS A 76 6.80 -20.99 -1.60
N LYS A 77 7.70 -20.00 -1.68
CA LYS A 77 7.79 -18.90 -0.69
C LYS A 77 6.52 -18.05 -0.65
N TYR A 78 5.91 -17.81 -1.81
CA TYR A 78 4.78 -16.88 -1.95
C TYR A 78 3.43 -17.56 -2.16
N ASP A 79 3.38 -18.89 -2.03
CA ASP A 79 2.20 -19.73 -2.25
C ASP A 79 1.53 -19.45 -3.62
N LEU A 80 2.31 -19.63 -4.67
CA LEU A 80 1.93 -19.40 -6.05
C LEU A 80 2.25 -20.61 -6.91
N SER A 81 1.51 -20.78 -8.01
CA SER A 81 1.96 -21.70 -9.05
C SER A 81 3.18 -21.11 -9.77
N VAL A 82 4.05 -21.98 -10.28
CA VAL A 82 5.22 -21.55 -11.08
C VAL A 82 4.79 -20.70 -12.29
N VAL A 83 3.63 -20.99 -12.88
CA VAL A 83 3.06 -20.19 -13.97
C VAL A 83 2.76 -18.76 -13.52
N GLN A 84 2.12 -18.58 -12.37
CA GLN A 84 1.83 -17.25 -11.81
C GLN A 84 3.11 -16.46 -11.52
N VAL A 85 4.17 -17.13 -11.05
CA VAL A 85 5.48 -16.51 -10.84
C VAL A 85 6.04 -15.97 -12.16
N TYR A 86 6.05 -16.77 -13.22
CA TYR A 86 6.51 -16.32 -14.53
C TYR A 86 5.67 -15.19 -15.11
N GLU A 87 4.34 -15.22 -14.95
CA GLU A 87 3.45 -14.13 -15.39
C GLU A 87 3.77 -12.82 -14.68
N ILE A 88 4.02 -12.87 -13.36
CA ILE A 88 4.40 -11.69 -12.56
C ILE A 88 5.74 -11.13 -13.04
N ILE A 89 6.73 -12.00 -13.26
CA ILE A 89 8.06 -11.60 -13.78
C ILE A 89 7.94 -10.95 -15.15
N LYS A 90 7.18 -11.57 -16.06
CA LYS A 90 6.95 -11.06 -17.42
C LYS A 90 6.29 -9.69 -17.42
N ARG A 91 5.23 -9.49 -16.61
CA ARG A 91 4.55 -8.19 -16.50
C ARG A 91 5.51 -7.11 -15.99
N ALA A 92 6.28 -7.40 -14.95
CA ALA A 92 7.24 -6.44 -14.40
C ALA A 92 8.37 -6.07 -15.38
N GLN A 93 8.71 -6.93 -16.33
CA GLN A 93 9.66 -6.62 -17.41
C GLN A 93 9.02 -5.74 -18.49
N ALA A 94 7.76 -5.98 -18.84
CA ALA A 94 7.02 -5.15 -19.79
C ALA A 94 6.86 -3.71 -19.27
N ASP A 95 6.42 -3.54 -18.03
CA ASP A 95 6.24 -2.23 -17.38
C ASP A 95 7.55 -1.42 -17.40
N ARG A 96 8.69 -2.08 -17.17
CA ARG A 96 10.03 -1.44 -17.24
C ARG A 96 10.44 -1.00 -18.65
N ASN A 97 10.06 -1.76 -19.67
CA ASN A 97 10.41 -1.44 -21.04
C ASN A 97 9.58 -0.25 -21.54
N ASP A 98 8.31 -0.17 -21.15
CA ASP A 98 7.42 0.95 -21.49
C ASP A 98 7.90 2.27 -20.86
N GLU A 99 8.37 2.24 -19.61
CA GLU A 99 9.01 3.39 -18.95
C GLU A 99 10.28 3.86 -19.67
N GLN A 100 11.08 2.94 -20.23
CA GLN A 100 12.28 3.32 -20.99
C GLN A 100 11.91 3.95 -22.34
N ILE A 101 10.98 3.36 -23.10
CA ILE A 101 10.59 3.83 -24.44
C ILE A 101 10.01 5.26 -24.37
N THR A 102 9.12 5.51 -23.42
CA THR A 102 8.52 6.85 -23.22
C THR A 102 9.55 7.92 -22.89
N PHE A 103 10.67 7.56 -22.24
CA PHE A 103 11.77 8.47 -21.94
C PHE A 103 12.59 8.87 -23.18
N PHE A 104 12.59 8.05 -24.23
CA PHE A 104 13.34 8.30 -25.47
C PHE A 104 12.53 9.09 -26.52
N GLU A 105 11.20 9.06 -26.49
CA GLU A 105 10.33 9.75 -27.45
C GLU A 105 10.01 11.22 -27.08
N GLY A 106 10.44 11.69 -25.91
CA GLY A 106 10.18 13.04 -25.40
C GLY A 106 11.22 14.12 -25.75
N LYS A 107 11.98 13.98 -26.85
CA LYS A 107 12.96 14.98 -27.32
C LYS A 107 12.58 15.59 -28.66
#